data_AF-A0A2V5J7Y4-F1
#
_entry.id   AF-A0A2V5J7Y4-F1
#
_cell.length_a   1.000
_cell.length_b   1.000
_cell.length_c   1.000
_cell.angle_alpha   90.00
_cell.angle_beta   90.00
_cell.angle_gamma   90.00
#
_symmetry.space_group_name_H-M   'P 1'
#
loop_
_entity.id
_entity.type
_entity.pdbx_description
1 polymer ?
#
loop_
_entity_poly.entity_id
_entity_poly.type
_entity_poly.pdbx_seq_one_letter_code
_entity_poly.pdbx_strand_id
1 'polypeptide(L)'
;MNRILALDFGRARIGTALSDELQALAHPLETIPADEQAPSRIAEIVREKNVDHVVAGLPRRMDGQIGAAATEVLQFVEKLRAILPCPVVTWDERLTTAAAHRALRDAGKKTRDTRRYVDQVAAQTSTTIATLPMSRRLKMIIAYDGAAFSGWQSQSHRNTIQDHLEHAFERVTGKLVRVHGAGRTDAGVHALAQCAHVDLPNGNLPASRWIEALNALLPSAIRIMRCQYVSNDFHARLSAKRKIYRYRIWSAPVLPPFEYRRAWHIAHNLDLKVLKKGAKHFAGTHNFAGFAANRAKSAGRMDSSGGEAEESTIRTIYSVRVRQKGPCVTIEFDGDGFLYKMVRLIVGSLLKCALGKMRIEDATARLGSAEIGPARLAAPAEGLFLVRVRY
;
A
#
# COMPACT_ATOMS: atom_id res chain seq x y z
N MET A 1 8.95 27.61 20.54
CA MET A 1 10.12 27.06 21.26
C MET A 1 9.75 25.62 21.52
N ASN A 2 10.26 24.69 20.71
CA ASN A 2 9.62 23.38 20.55
C ASN A 2 10.17 22.34 21.53
N ARG A 3 9.88 22.46 22.82
CA ARG A 3 10.32 21.44 23.79
C ARG A 3 9.39 20.22 23.79
N ILE A 4 9.95 19.04 23.93
CA ILE A 4 9.21 17.76 23.93
C ILE A 4 9.40 17.06 25.26
N LEU A 5 8.31 16.51 25.79
CA LEU A 5 8.32 15.66 26.98
C LEU A 5 8.13 14.19 26.57
N ALA A 6 9.14 13.37 26.82
CA ALA A 6 9.06 11.92 26.63
C ALA A 6 8.63 11.23 27.94
N LEU A 7 7.74 10.24 27.81
CA LEU A 7 7.20 9.44 28.89
C LEU A 7 7.55 7.96 28.67
N ASP A 8 8.28 7.40 29.62
CA ASP A 8 8.51 5.96 29.75
C ASP A 8 7.53 5.41 30.77
N PHE A 9 6.46 4.77 30.29
CA PHE A 9 5.35 4.35 31.14
C PHE A 9 5.62 2.97 31.75
N GLY A 10 5.91 2.96 33.06
CA GLY A 10 5.93 1.76 33.88
C GLY A 10 4.73 1.69 34.81
N ARG A 11 4.25 0.47 35.11
CA ARG A 11 3.10 0.24 36.02
C ARG A 11 3.24 0.80 37.43
N ALA A 12 4.47 1.03 37.89
CA ALA A 12 4.73 1.61 39.22
C ALA A 12 5.21 3.06 39.14
N ARG A 13 5.90 3.44 38.06
CA ARG A 13 6.53 4.73 37.88
C ARG A 13 6.62 5.09 36.41
N ILE A 14 6.50 6.38 36.12
CA ILE A 14 6.62 6.97 34.79
C ILE A 14 7.92 7.79 34.78
N GLY A 15 8.88 7.38 33.95
CA GLY A 15 10.07 8.18 33.70
C GLY A 15 9.73 9.34 32.79
N THR A 16 10.21 10.55 33.10
CA THR A 16 10.03 11.72 32.24
C THR A 16 11.37 12.28 31.79
N ALA A 17 11.46 12.70 30.53
CA ALA A 17 12.63 13.37 29.98
C ALA A 17 12.19 14.55 29.11
N LEU A 18 12.89 15.68 29.25
CA LEU A 18 12.59 16.92 28.52
C LEU A 18 13.68 17.20 27.49
N SER A 19 13.29 17.57 26.27
CA SER A 19 14.24 18.04 25.27
C SER A 19 14.75 19.46 25.57
N ASP A 20 15.95 19.78 25.11
CA ASP A 20 16.37 21.17 24.95
C ASP A 20 15.54 21.90 23.86
N GLU A 21 15.73 23.22 23.74
CA GLU A 21 14.98 24.06 22.80
C GLU A 21 15.31 23.80 21.32
N LEU A 22 16.51 23.27 21.06
CA LEU A 22 16.97 22.87 19.74
C LEU A 22 16.55 21.44 19.38
N GLN A 23 15.90 20.72 20.31
CA GLN A 23 15.55 19.31 20.16
C GLN A 23 16.74 18.45 19.73
N ALA A 24 17.91 18.70 20.30
CA ALA A 24 19.17 18.02 20.02
C ALA A 24 19.55 17.02 21.12
N LEU A 25 19.17 17.29 22.37
CA LEU A 25 19.37 16.39 23.51
C LEU A 25 18.12 16.29 24.38
N ALA A 26 17.90 15.12 24.99
CA ALA A 26 16.89 14.92 26.03
C ALA A 26 17.57 14.69 27.39
N HIS A 27 17.07 15.39 28.42
CA HIS A 27 17.56 15.31 29.78
C HIS A 27 16.49 14.67 30.68
N PRO A 28 16.85 13.68 31.51
CA PRO A 28 15.94 13.18 32.54
C PRO A 28 15.44 14.33 33.41
N LEU A 29 14.12 14.41 33.62
CA LEU A 29 13.51 15.46 34.41
C LEU A 29 13.13 14.94 35.79
N GLU A 30 12.15 14.06 35.86
CA GLU A 30 11.70 13.44 37.09
C GLU A 30 11.08 12.06 36.85
N THR A 31 10.87 11.29 37.92
CA THR A 31 10.15 10.01 37.90
C THR A 31 8.87 10.16 38.71
N ILE A 32 7.72 10.05 38.05
CA ILE A 32 6.41 10.28 38.64
C ILE A 32 5.82 8.91 39.05
N PRO A 33 5.21 8.77 40.24
CA PRO A 33 4.43 7.57 40.58
C PRO A 33 3.32 7.32 39.56
N ALA A 34 3.10 6.07 39.14
CA ALA A 34 2.04 5.74 38.17
C ALA A 34 0.67 5.60 38.84
N ASP A 35 0.21 6.65 39.52
CA ASP A 35 -1.06 6.72 40.24
C ASP A 35 -2.07 7.67 39.56
N GLU A 36 -3.20 7.94 40.22
CA GLU A 36 -4.26 8.81 39.70
C GLU A 36 -3.82 10.28 39.54
N GLN A 37 -2.76 10.71 40.23
CA GLN A 37 -2.26 12.09 40.19
C GLN A 37 -1.25 12.30 39.05
N ALA A 38 -0.73 11.22 38.47
CA ALA A 38 0.28 11.28 37.41
C ALA A 38 -0.11 12.16 36.20
N PRO A 39 -1.34 12.09 35.65
CA PRO A 39 -1.74 12.96 34.55
C PRO A 39 -1.69 14.46 34.92
N SER A 40 -2.12 14.81 36.12
CA SER A 40 -2.10 16.19 36.62
C SER A 40 -0.67 16.72 36.76
N ARG A 41 0.25 15.89 37.29
CA ARG A 41 1.67 16.27 37.37
C ARG A 41 2.29 16.48 36.00
N ILE A 42 1.98 15.62 35.03
CA ILE A 42 2.44 15.79 33.64
C ILE A 42 1.89 17.08 33.03
N ALA A 43 0.64 17.45 33.32
CA ALA A 43 0.05 18.72 32.86
C ALA A 43 0.69 19.96 33.50
N GLU A 44 1.18 19.86 34.74
CA GLU A 44 2.01 20.90 35.35
C GLU A 44 3.35 21.02 34.64
N ILE A 45 4.07 19.92 34.41
CA ILE A 45 5.35 19.92 33.69
C ILE A 45 5.20 20.54 32.31
N VAL A 46 4.14 20.19 31.58
CA VAL A 46 3.86 20.73 30.24
C VAL A 46 3.73 22.25 30.27
N ARG A 47 3.05 22.81 31.27
CA ARG A 47 2.90 24.26 31.45
C ARG A 47 4.18 24.92 31.93
N GLU A 48 4.81 24.39 32.97
CA GLU A 48 6.03 24.94 33.58
C GLU A 48 7.21 24.97 32.62
N LYS A 49 7.32 23.96 31.75
CA LYS A 49 8.45 23.79 30.85
C LYS A 49 8.18 24.25 29.42
N ASN A 50 6.99 24.81 29.14
CA ASN A 50 6.53 25.20 27.80
C ASN A 50 6.73 24.06 26.79
N VAL A 51 6.13 22.90 27.09
CA VAL A 51 6.20 21.71 26.25
C VAL A 51 5.19 21.82 25.12
N ASP A 52 5.67 21.67 23.89
CA ASP A 52 4.84 21.75 22.69
C ASP A 52 4.26 20.38 22.28
N HIS A 53 4.90 19.26 22.67
CA HIS A 53 4.44 17.90 22.35
C HIS A 53 4.83 16.89 23.44
N VAL A 54 3.98 15.88 23.66
CA VAL A 54 4.26 14.75 24.56
C VAL A 54 4.36 13.44 23.77
N VAL A 55 5.38 12.63 24.06
CA VAL A 55 5.61 11.32 23.43
C VAL A 55 5.57 10.23 24.50
N ALA A 56 4.75 9.20 24.33
CA ALA A 56 4.68 8.04 25.22
C ALA A 56 5.18 6.76 24.53
N GLY A 57 6.08 6.03 25.17
CA GLY A 57 6.54 4.73 24.68
C GLY A 57 5.44 3.67 24.71
N LEU A 58 5.35 2.83 23.67
CA LEU A 58 4.36 1.77 23.49
C LEU A 58 5.06 0.40 23.38
N PRO A 59 4.98 -0.45 24.41
CA PRO A 59 5.62 -1.76 24.42
C PRO A 59 4.80 -2.76 23.57
N ARG A 60 5.14 -2.93 22.30
CA ARG A 60 4.50 -3.95 21.42
C ARG A 60 5.18 -5.32 21.54
N ARG A 61 4.39 -6.41 21.51
CA ARG A 61 4.91 -7.78 21.44
C ARG A 61 5.57 -8.04 20.07
N MET A 62 6.49 -9.01 20.02
CA MET A 62 7.28 -9.33 18.80
C MET A 62 6.43 -9.73 17.58
N ASP A 63 5.21 -10.20 17.79
CA ASP A 63 4.23 -10.57 16.76
C ASP A 63 3.39 -9.39 16.24
N GLY A 64 3.59 -8.18 16.76
CA GLY A 64 2.81 -6.99 16.41
C GLY A 64 1.44 -6.90 17.09
N GLN A 65 1.07 -7.86 17.95
CA GLN A 65 -0.17 -7.79 18.73
C GLN A 65 -0.01 -6.82 19.91
N ILE A 66 -1.08 -6.08 20.20
CA ILE A 66 -1.19 -5.19 21.35
C ILE A 66 -1.36 -6.07 22.61
N GLY A 67 -0.32 -6.17 23.44
CA GLY A 67 -0.41 -6.86 24.72
C GLY A 67 -1.10 -6.01 25.80
N ALA A 68 -1.45 -6.61 26.95
CA ALA A 68 -2.10 -5.91 28.07
C ALA A 68 -1.35 -4.64 28.53
N ALA A 69 -0.01 -4.66 28.52
CA ALA A 69 0.81 -3.49 28.84
C ALA A 69 0.64 -2.34 27.83
N ALA A 70 0.51 -2.64 26.53
CA ALA A 70 0.24 -1.62 25.52
C ALA A 70 -1.17 -1.03 25.65
N THR A 71 -2.16 -1.82 26.08
CA THR A 71 -3.51 -1.33 26.40
C THR A 71 -3.49 -0.33 27.55
N GLU A 72 -2.74 -0.60 28.61
CA GLU A 72 -2.59 0.31 29.77
C GLU A 72 -1.94 1.64 29.37
N VAL A 73 -0.89 1.61 28.54
CA VAL A 73 -0.28 2.81 27.96
C VAL A 73 -1.30 3.60 27.14
N LEU A 74 -2.07 2.94 26.28
CA LEU A 74 -3.07 3.62 25.44
C LEU A 74 -4.17 4.27 26.28
N GLN A 75 -4.65 3.60 27.33
CA GLN A 75 -5.62 4.19 28.27
C GLN A 75 -5.03 5.41 28.99
N PHE A 76 -3.77 5.35 29.39
CA PHE A 76 -3.08 6.47 30.01
C PHE A 76 -2.90 7.65 29.04
N VAL A 77 -2.54 7.38 27.79
CA VAL A 77 -2.40 8.40 26.74
C VAL A 77 -3.74 9.07 26.44
N GLU A 78 -4.85 8.35 26.42
CA GLU A 78 -6.18 8.96 26.26
C GLU A 78 -6.52 9.90 27.42
N LYS A 79 -6.16 9.54 28.67
CA LYS A 79 -6.31 10.44 29.82
C LYS A 79 -5.49 11.72 29.64
N LEU A 80 -4.25 11.62 29.14
CA LEU A 80 -3.40 12.79 28.86
C LEU A 80 -3.96 13.66 27.74
N ARG A 81 -4.46 13.07 26.65
CA ARG A 81 -5.08 13.81 25.54
C ARG A 81 -6.29 14.64 25.97
N ALA A 82 -7.03 14.18 26.98
CA ALA A 82 -8.19 14.88 27.50
C ALA A 82 -7.83 16.14 28.31
N ILE A 83 -6.62 16.22 28.87
CA ILE A 83 -6.24 17.29 29.81
C ILE A 83 -5.11 18.19 29.32
N LEU A 84 -4.30 17.74 28.36
CA LEU A 84 -3.14 18.48 27.88
C LEU A 84 -3.51 19.42 26.72
N PRO A 85 -2.97 20.66 26.70
CA PRO A 85 -3.22 21.61 25.62
C PRO A 85 -2.40 21.30 24.35
N CYS A 86 -1.54 20.27 24.38
CA CYS A 86 -0.61 19.92 23.31
C CYS A 86 -0.79 18.47 22.83
N PRO A 87 -0.34 18.11 21.62
CA PRO A 87 -0.51 16.76 21.08
C PRO A 87 0.24 15.70 21.90
N VAL A 88 -0.42 14.55 22.12
CA VAL A 88 0.15 13.36 22.76
C VAL A 88 0.22 12.21 21.76
N VAL A 89 1.43 11.76 21.43
CA VAL A 89 1.69 10.70 20.44
C VAL A 89 2.32 9.47 21.10
N THR A 90 2.09 8.28 20.52
CA THR A 90 2.70 7.03 20.98
C THR A 90 3.81 6.57 20.04
N TRP A 91 4.86 5.95 20.59
CA TRP A 91 6.03 5.48 19.85
C TRP A 91 6.33 3.99 20.10
N ASP A 92 6.59 3.20 19.05
CA ASP A 92 6.85 1.76 19.16
C ASP A 92 8.29 1.45 19.62
N GLU A 93 8.41 0.82 20.79
CA GLU A 93 9.70 0.57 21.46
C GLU A 93 10.53 -0.58 20.86
N ARG A 94 10.02 -1.34 19.88
CA ARG A 94 10.68 -2.58 19.37
C ARG A 94 12.04 -2.37 18.70
N LEU A 95 12.37 -1.15 18.27
CA LEU A 95 13.58 -0.87 17.49
C LEU A 95 14.80 -0.44 18.32
N THR A 96 14.68 -0.28 19.64
CA THR A 96 15.74 0.32 20.46
C THR A 96 16.64 -0.71 21.15
N THR A 97 16.14 -1.88 21.55
CA THR A 97 16.93 -2.83 22.36
C THR A 97 18.02 -3.55 21.54
N ALA A 98 17.73 -3.94 20.29
CA ALA A 98 18.69 -4.65 19.43
C ALA A 98 19.82 -3.76 18.90
N ALA A 99 19.51 -2.48 18.60
CA ALA A 99 20.50 -1.50 18.16
C ALA A 99 21.41 -1.06 19.32
N ALA A 100 20.85 -0.86 20.52
CA ALA A 100 21.62 -0.54 21.72
C ALA A 100 22.56 -1.70 22.13
N HIS A 101 22.08 -2.95 22.09
CA HIS A 101 22.92 -4.12 22.40
C HIS A 101 24.05 -4.36 21.39
N ARG A 102 23.84 -4.06 20.11
CA ARG A 102 24.89 -4.19 19.07
C ARG A 102 25.97 -3.12 19.22
N ALA A 103 25.59 -1.86 19.49
CA ALA A 103 26.53 -0.77 19.77
C ALA A 103 27.37 -1.01 21.05
N LEU A 104 26.80 -1.68 22.05
CA LEU A 104 27.50 -2.05 23.29
C LEU A 104 28.52 -3.19 23.12
N ARG A 105 28.29 -4.11 22.17
CA ARG A 105 29.27 -5.17 21.82
C ARG A 105 30.47 -4.60 21.05
N ASP A 106 30.23 -3.66 20.14
CA ASP A 106 31.29 -3.05 19.33
C ASP A 106 32.19 -2.10 20.16
N ALA A 107 31.70 -1.59 21.29
CA ALA A 107 32.42 -0.68 22.19
C ALA A 107 33.15 -1.36 23.38
N GLY A 108 33.12 -2.69 23.49
CA GLY A 108 33.98 -3.45 24.41
C GLY A 108 33.78 -3.26 25.93
N LYS A 109 32.64 -2.73 26.40
CA LYS A 109 32.41 -2.45 27.84
C LYS A 109 31.61 -3.54 28.58
N LYS A 110 31.97 -3.79 29.86
CA LYS A 110 31.38 -4.82 30.73
C LYS A 110 29.94 -4.48 31.18
N THR A 111 29.17 -5.55 31.39
CA THR A 111 27.70 -5.67 31.53
C THR A 111 27.00 -4.88 32.66
N ARG A 112 27.73 -4.10 33.48
CA ARG A 112 27.15 -3.34 34.62
C ARG A 112 26.86 -1.87 34.30
N ASP A 113 27.45 -1.30 33.24
CA ASP A 113 27.22 0.08 32.76
C ASP A 113 26.10 0.17 31.69
N THR A 114 25.50 -0.96 31.34
CA THR A 114 24.53 -1.14 30.26
C THR A 114 23.25 -0.31 30.46
N ARG A 115 22.80 -0.08 31.70
CA ARG A 115 21.50 0.54 32.00
C ARG A 115 21.49 2.05 31.71
N ARG A 116 22.54 2.78 32.15
CA ARG A 116 22.72 4.22 31.89
C ARG A 116 22.96 4.55 30.41
N TYR A 117 23.62 3.64 29.68
CA TYR A 117 23.90 3.82 28.25
C TYR A 117 22.67 3.49 27.38
N VAL A 118 21.86 2.50 27.76
CA VAL A 118 20.56 2.21 27.12
C VAL A 118 19.60 3.39 27.27
N ASP A 119 19.58 4.06 28.42
CA ASP A 119 18.77 5.27 28.65
C ASP A 119 19.27 6.46 27.81
N GLN A 120 20.58 6.63 27.63
CA GLN A 120 21.16 7.67 26.75
C GLN A 120 20.93 7.40 25.26
N VAL A 121 20.97 6.15 24.82
CA VAL A 121 20.67 5.75 23.42
C VAL A 121 19.17 5.85 23.14
N ALA A 122 18.30 5.52 24.09
CA ALA A 122 16.86 5.75 23.99
C ALA A 122 16.50 7.25 23.93
N ALA A 123 17.21 8.08 24.68
CA ALA A 123 17.12 9.54 24.63
C ALA A 123 17.60 10.09 23.27
N GLN A 124 18.76 9.67 22.75
CA GLN A 124 19.25 10.07 21.42
C GLN A 124 18.34 9.62 20.28
N THR A 125 17.70 8.45 20.42
CA THR A 125 16.72 7.94 19.44
C THR A 125 15.43 8.77 19.50
N SER A 126 14.96 9.14 20.70
CA SER A 126 13.81 10.03 20.92
C SER A 126 14.05 11.45 20.37
N THR A 127 15.26 11.96 20.50
CA THR A 127 15.62 13.30 20.00
C THR A 127 15.78 13.35 18.48
N THR A 128 16.19 12.24 17.85
CA THR A 128 16.18 12.09 16.38
C THR A 128 14.74 12.12 15.83
N ILE A 129 13.73 11.73 16.61
CA ILE A 129 12.32 11.63 16.18
C ILE A 129 11.59 12.99 16.16
N ALA A 130 12.06 13.98 16.90
CA ALA A 130 11.47 15.32 16.96
C ALA A 130 11.64 16.13 15.65
N THR A 131 12.69 15.82 14.91
CA THR A 131 12.98 16.37 13.58
C THR A 131 12.71 15.38 12.45
N LEU A 132 12.22 14.17 12.76
CA LEU A 132 11.64 13.31 11.74
C LEU A 132 10.35 13.98 11.28
N PRO A 133 10.27 14.39 10.01
CA PRO A 133 9.04 14.93 9.50
C PRO A 133 7.95 13.89 9.72
N MET A 134 6.82 14.26 10.37
CA MET A 134 5.69 13.33 10.46
C MET A 134 5.33 12.94 9.05
N SER A 135 5.74 11.72 8.65
CA SER A 135 5.49 11.23 7.32
C SER A 135 3.98 11.17 7.14
N ARG A 136 3.47 12.00 6.22
CA ARG A 136 2.06 12.02 5.89
C ARG A 136 1.84 11.10 4.72
N ARG A 137 1.00 10.08 4.92
CA ARG A 137 0.62 9.19 3.84
C ARG A 137 -0.41 9.85 2.91
N LEU A 138 0.00 10.08 1.67
CA LEU A 138 -0.87 10.59 0.62
C LEU A 138 -1.40 9.43 -0.22
N LYS A 139 -2.72 9.23 -0.20
CA LYS A 139 -3.42 8.32 -1.11
C LYS A 139 -3.79 9.05 -2.39
N MET A 140 -3.57 8.40 -3.53
CA MET A 140 -3.90 8.90 -4.85
C MET A 140 -4.80 7.93 -5.62
N ILE A 141 -5.70 8.49 -6.42
CA ILE A 141 -6.39 7.77 -7.48
C ILE A 141 -5.80 8.23 -8.82
N ILE A 142 -5.37 7.26 -9.62
CA ILE A 142 -4.57 7.48 -10.82
C ILE A 142 -5.28 6.81 -12.00
N ALA A 143 -5.48 7.57 -13.07
CA ALA A 143 -5.92 7.06 -14.36
C ALA A 143 -4.72 7.06 -15.32
N TYR A 144 -4.61 6.03 -16.15
CA TYR A 144 -3.60 6.01 -17.20
C TYR A 144 -4.00 5.19 -18.43
N ASP A 145 -3.56 5.68 -19.58
CA ASP A 145 -3.50 4.93 -20.82
C ASP A 145 -2.17 4.14 -20.84
N GLY A 146 -2.24 2.83 -20.60
CA GLY A 146 -1.07 1.97 -20.44
C GLY A 146 -0.31 1.65 -21.73
N ALA A 147 -0.80 2.06 -22.90
CA ALA A 147 -0.30 1.58 -24.19
C ALA A 147 1.20 1.83 -24.43
N ALA A 148 1.74 2.95 -23.95
CA ALA A 148 3.14 3.34 -24.14
C ALA A 148 4.08 2.90 -23.01
N PHE A 149 3.56 2.20 -21.98
CA PHE A 149 4.29 1.90 -20.75
C PHE A 149 4.48 0.40 -20.56
N SER A 150 5.60 0.02 -19.96
CA SER A 150 5.93 -1.38 -19.66
C SER A 150 5.24 -1.91 -18.39
N GLY A 151 4.06 -1.37 -18.08
CA GLY A 151 3.21 -1.76 -16.96
C GLY A 151 3.37 -0.83 -15.76
N TRP A 152 2.84 -1.27 -14.62
CA TRP A 152 2.84 -0.49 -13.39
C TRP A 152 4.22 -0.40 -12.73
N GLN A 153 4.83 -1.56 -12.47
CA GLN A 153 5.97 -1.71 -11.55
C GLN A 153 7.29 -1.31 -12.21
N SER A 154 8.10 -0.51 -11.52
CA SER A 154 9.47 -0.13 -11.94
C SER A 154 10.30 -1.30 -12.47
N GLN A 155 11.02 -1.06 -13.57
CA GLN A 155 11.93 -2.00 -14.24
C GLN A 155 13.22 -1.28 -14.64
N SER A 156 14.24 -2.01 -15.07
CA SER A 156 15.56 -1.46 -15.42
C SER A 156 15.51 -0.37 -16.51
N HIS A 157 14.58 -0.49 -17.46
CA HIS A 157 14.42 0.47 -18.56
C HIS A 157 13.63 1.75 -18.17
N ARG A 158 13.17 1.88 -16.91
CA ARG A 158 12.50 3.05 -16.32
C ARG A 158 11.33 3.68 -17.11
N ASN A 159 10.51 2.86 -17.79
CA ASN A 159 9.34 3.33 -18.56
C ASN A 159 8.03 2.71 -18.05
N THR A 160 7.81 2.82 -16.74
CA THR A 160 6.64 2.24 -16.07
C THR A 160 5.86 3.33 -15.37
N ILE A 161 4.58 3.10 -15.08
CA ILE A 161 3.73 4.10 -14.42
C ILE A 161 4.35 4.54 -13.08
N GLN A 162 4.93 3.60 -12.32
CA GLN A 162 5.62 3.89 -11.07
C GLN A 162 6.83 4.81 -11.26
N ASP A 163 7.66 4.58 -12.27
CA ASP A 163 8.85 5.41 -12.53
C ASP A 163 8.46 6.86 -12.82
N HIS A 164 7.43 7.07 -13.65
CA HIS A 164 6.93 8.41 -13.98
C HIS A 164 6.35 9.12 -12.75
N LEU A 165 5.65 8.39 -11.88
CA LEU A 165 5.12 8.94 -10.62
C LEU A 165 6.24 9.31 -9.65
N GLU A 166 7.17 8.39 -9.41
CA GLU A 166 8.30 8.61 -8.48
C GLU A 166 9.18 9.77 -8.95
N HIS A 167 9.43 9.89 -10.27
CA HIS A 167 10.14 11.03 -10.83
C HIS A 167 9.37 12.35 -10.67
N ALA A 168 8.05 12.35 -10.89
CA ALA A 168 7.23 13.55 -10.67
C ALA A 168 7.27 14.01 -9.19
N PHE A 169 7.23 13.07 -8.24
CA PHE A 169 7.39 13.41 -6.82
C PHE A 169 8.78 13.95 -6.50
N GLU A 170 9.84 13.35 -7.05
CA GLU A 170 11.20 13.81 -6.89
C GLU A 170 11.35 15.26 -7.38
N ARG A 171 10.76 15.59 -8.53
CA ARG A 171 10.76 16.95 -9.09
C ARG A 171 10.02 17.97 -8.21
N VAL A 172 8.96 17.57 -7.51
CA VAL A 172 8.22 18.47 -6.60
C VAL A 172 8.89 18.60 -5.23
N THR A 173 9.47 17.51 -4.72
CA THR A 173 9.95 17.44 -3.32
C THR A 173 11.46 17.56 -3.16
N GLY A 174 12.22 17.40 -4.25
CA GLY A 174 13.67 17.27 -4.24
C GLY A 174 14.18 15.96 -3.63
N LYS A 175 13.28 15.00 -3.33
CA LYS A 175 13.64 13.72 -2.68
C LYS A 175 13.01 12.55 -3.41
N LEU A 176 13.75 11.46 -3.50
CA LEU A 176 13.21 10.18 -3.95
C LEU A 176 12.18 9.65 -2.95
N VAL A 177 11.02 9.24 -3.47
CA VAL A 177 9.96 8.61 -2.68
C VAL A 177 9.54 7.32 -3.36
N ARG A 178 8.97 6.39 -2.57
CA ARG A 178 8.44 5.13 -3.09
C ARG A 178 6.94 5.20 -3.23
N VAL A 179 6.43 4.88 -4.42
CA VAL A 179 4.98 4.81 -4.68
C VAL A 179 4.50 3.36 -4.59
N HIS A 180 3.55 3.11 -3.70
CA HIS A 180 2.99 1.79 -3.45
C HIS A 180 1.60 1.66 -4.09
N GLY A 181 1.49 0.91 -5.18
CA GLY A 181 0.22 0.65 -5.87
C GLY A 181 -0.64 -0.42 -5.21
N ALA A 182 -1.95 -0.37 -5.46
CA ALA A 182 -2.91 -1.37 -4.96
C ALA A 182 -2.80 -2.71 -5.70
N GLY A 183 -2.31 -2.71 -6.93
CA GLY A 183 -2.01 -3.90 -7.71
C GLY A 183 -1.13 -3.55 -8.89
N ARG A 184 -0.39 -4.54 -9.39
CA ARG A 184 0.40 -4.38 -10.63
C ARG A 184 -0.50 -4.56 -11.84
N THR A 185 -0.27 -3.79 -12.89
CA THR A 185 -0.84 -3.99 -14.22
C THR A 185 0.29 -4.33 -15.20
N ASP A 186 0.00 -5.20 -16.16
CA ASP A 186 0.97 -5.62 -17.18
C ASP A 186 1.26 -4.47 -18.16
N ALA A 187 2.34 -4.60 -18.94
CA ALA A 187 2.60 -3.71 -20.08
C ALA A 187 1.38 -3.63 -21.02
N GLY A 188 1.01 -2.40 -21.39
CA GLY A 188 -0.15 -2.12 -22.25
C GLY A 188 -1.51 -2.14 -21.55
N VAL A 189 -1.62 -2.50 -20.27
CA VAL A 189 -2.89 -2.50 -19.52
C VAL A 189 -3.19 -1.11 -18.99
N HIS A 190 -4.43 -0.65 -19.12
CA HIS A 190 -4.87 0.69 -18.69
C HIS A 190 -5.44 0.68 -17.26
N ALA A 191 -5.64 1.86 -16.68
CA ALA A 191 -6.44 2.02 -15.48
C ALA A 191 -7.30 3.29 -15.54
N LEU A 192 -8.53 3.17 -15.02
CA LEU A 192 -9.43 4.32 -14.81
C LEU A 192 -9.32 4.86 -13.38
N ALA A 193 -9.01 4.00 -12.41
CA ALA A 193 -8.84 4.37 -11.01
C ALA A 193 -7.94 3.37 -10.27
N GLN A 194 -6.66 3.31 -10.67
CA GLN A 194 -5.63 2.67 -9.87
C GLN A 194 -5.46 3.46 -8.57
N CYS A 195 -5.33 2.77 -7.45
CA CYS A 195 -5.02 3.43 -6.19
C CYS A 195 -3.55 3.23 -5.85
N ALA A 196 -2.91 4.26 -5.32
CA ALA A 196 -1.58 4.18 -4.77
C ALA A 196 -1.45 5.03 -3.50
N HIS A 197 -0.39 4.81 -2.73
CA HIS A 197 0.01 5.73 -1.68
C HIS A 197 1.51 6.00 -1.73
N VAL A 198 1.89 7.11 -1.11
CA VAL A 198 3.27 7.51 -0.88
C VAL A 198 3.38 8.13 0.50
N ASP A 199 4.52 7.89 1.13
CA ASP A 199 4.89 8.49 2.41
C ASP A 199 5.73 9.74 2.15
N LEU A 200 5.24 10.88 2.62
CA LEU A 200 5.84 12.19 2.37
C LEU A 200 6.40 12.72 3.69
N PRO A 201 7.73 12.74 3.88
CA PRO A 201 8.33 13.28 5.09
C PRO A 201 7.86 14.73 5.32
N ASN A 202 8.11 15.65 4.39
CA ASN A 202 7.75 17.07 4.55
C ASN A 202 6.45 17.42 3.81
N GLY A 203 5.38 16.64 4.02
CA GLY A 203 4.10 16.77 3.30
C GLY A 203 3.29 18.04 3.65
N ASN A 204 3.78 19.23 3.32
CA ASN A 204 3.14 20.51 3.69
C ASN A 204 2.10 20.98 2.67
N LEU A 205 2.11 20.43 1.45
CA LEU A 205 1.14 20.79 0.41
C LEU A 205 -0.27 20.27 0.75
N PRO A 206 -1.32 21.08 0.59
CA PRO A 206 -2.69 20.57 0.60
C PRO A 206 -2.88 19.46 -0.45
N ALA A 207 -3.78 18.50 -0.17
CA ALA A 207 -4.03 17.36 -1.05
C ALA A 207 -4.36 17.79 -2.50
N SER A 208 -5.09 18.89 -2.68
CA SER A 208 -5.44 19.45 -3.99
C SER A 208 -4.21 19.91 -4.78
N ARG A 209 -3.22 20.54 -4.12
CA ARG A 209 -1.99 21.04 -4.77
C ARG A 209 -1.13 19.91 -5.33
N TRP A 210 -1.19 18.72 -4.74
CA TRP A 210 -0.54 17.54 -5.32
C TRP A 210 -1.10 17.15 -6.68
N ILE A 211 -2.41 17.34 -6.90
CA ILE A 211 -3.04 17.03 -8.18
C ILE A 211 -2.47 17.95 -9.27
N GLU A 212 -2.44 19.26 -9.00
CA GLU A 212 -1.87 20.27 -9.90
C GLU A 212 -0.40 20.01 -10.19
N ALA A 213 0.41 19.89 -9.13
CA ALA A 213 1.86 19.74 -9.25
C ALA A 213 2.27 18.47 -10.01
N LEU A 214 1.66 17.33 -9.69
CA LEU A 214 2.00 16.06 -10.34
C LEU A 214 1.49 16.03 -11.78
N ASN A 215 0.27 16.49 -12.06
CA ASN A 215 -0.26 16.48 -13.45
C ASN A 215 0.49 17.44 -14.39
N ALA A 216 1.11 18.50 -13.87
CA ALA A 216 1.98 19.39 -14.65
C ALA A 216 3.28 18.70 -15.11
N LEU A 217 3.73 17.67 -14.40
CA LEU A 217 4.99 16.96 -14.67
C LEU A 217 4.78 15.60 -15.34
N LEU A 218 3.62 14.97 -15.12
CA LEU A 218 3.30 13.66 -15.67
C LEU A 218 2.97 13.73 -17.17
N PRO A 219 3.35 12.71 -17.97
CA PRO A 219 2.89 12.58 -19.35
C PRO A 219 1.37 12.64 -19.45
N SER A 220 0.82 13.16 -20.56
CA SER A 220 -0.64 13.26 -20.78
C SER A 220 -1.41 11.95 -20.62
N ALA A 221 -0.72 10.82 -20.79
CA ALA A 221 -1.28 9.49 -20.60
C ALA A 221 -1.38 9.04 -19.13
N ILE A 222 -0.86 9.79 -18.15
CA ILE A 222 -0.95 9.48 -16.71
C ILE A 222 -1.51 10.69 -15.97
N ARG A 223 -2.62 10.51 -15.26
CA ARG A 223 -3.29 11.59 -14.53
C ARG A 223 -3.64 11.20 -13.11
N ILE A 224 -3.25 12.06 -12.17
CA ILE A 224 -3.76 12.06 -10.81
C ILE A 224 -5.17 12.63 -10.85
N MET A 225 -6.15 11.81 -10.46
CA MET A 225 -7.57 12.16 -10.47
C MET A 225 -8.03 12.69 -9.12
N ARG A 226 -7.43 12.19 -8.04
CA ARG A 226 -7.76 12.58 -6.66
C ARG A 226 -6.58 12.31 -5.74
N CYS A 227 -6.41 13.18 -4.76
CA CYS A 227 -5.49 13.03 -3.66
C CYS A 227 -6.23 13.17 -2.32
N GLN A 228 -5.80 12.43 -1.31
CA GLN A 228 -6.25 12.63 0.07
C GLN A 228 -5.18 12.13 1.04
N TYR A 229 -5.00 12.84 2.14
CA TYR A 229 -4.23 12.30 3.27
C TYR A 229 -5.03 11.21 3.98
N VAL A 230 -4.35 10.16 4.42
CA VAL A 230 -4.94 9.00 5.10
C VAL A 230 -4.10 8.63 6.32
N SER A 231 -4.64 7.78 7.19
CA SER A 231 -3.87 7.19 8.30
C SER A 231 -2.62 6.49 7.78
N ASN A 232 -1.54 6.52 8.57
CA ASN A 232 -0.31 5.79 8.28
C ASN A 232 -0.50 4.25 8.34
N ASP A 233 -1.63 3.77 8.85
CA ASP A 233 -2.01 2.34 8.80
C ASP A 233 -2.60 1.93 7.43
N PHE A 234 -3.04 2.90 6.62
CA PHE A 234 -3.59 2.60 5.30
C PHE A 234 -2.51 2.09 4.36
N HIS A 235 -2.68 0.93 3.73
CA HIS A 235 -1.78 0.46 2.69
C HIS A 235 -2.57 0.18 1.40
N ALA A 236 -2.21 0.83 0.30
CA ALA A 236 -2.95 0.73 -0.97
C ALA A 236 -3.18 -0.72 -1.44
N ARG A 237 -2.19 -1.62 -1.29
CA ARG A 237 -2.35 -3.06 -1.56
C ARG A 237 -3.11 -3.82 -0.47
N LEU A 238 -2.60 -3.80 0.77
CA LEU A 238 -3.08 -4.68 1.85
C LEU A 238 -4.46 -4.31 2.39
N SER A 239 -4.83 -3.03 2.36
CA SER A 239 -6.15 -2.56 2.77
C SER A 239 -7.21 -2.77 1.68
N ALA A 240 -6.85 -3.20 0.46
CA ALA A 240 -7.80 -3.36 -0.63
C ALA A 240 -8.67 -4.60 -0.39
N LYS A 241 -9.99 -4.41 -0.40
CA LYS A 241 -10.99 -5.48 -0.27
C LYS A 241 -11.39 -6.08 -1.61
N ARG A 242 -11.46 -5.26 -2.66
CA ARG A 242 -11.87 -5.70 -4.00
C ARG A 242 -11.19 -4.92 -5.11
N LYS A 243 -11.01 -5.57 -6.25
CA LYS A 243 -10.53 -4.98 -7.51
C LYS A 243 -11.53 -5.28 -8.62
N ILE A 244 -11.84 -4.25 -9.40
CA ILE A 244 -12.73 -4.38 -10.55
C ILE A 244 -11.92 -4.18 -11.81
N TYR A 245 -11.88 -5.21 -12.65
CA TYR A 245 -11.30 -5.16 -13.98
C TYR A 245 -12.39 -5.20 -15.03
N ARG A 246 -12.17 -4.50 -16.14
CA ARG A 246 -13.03 -4.58 -17.33
C ARG A 246 -12.17 -4.88 -18.53
N TYR A 247 -12.57 -5.91 -19.27
CA TYR A 247 -12.03 -6.19 -20.59
C TYR A 247 -13.00 -5.70 -21.65
N ARG A 248 -12.51 -4.99 -22.67
CA ARG A 248 -13.27 -4.47 -23.80
C ARG A 248 -12.88 -5.20 -25.08
N ILE A 249 -13.89 -5.62 -25.83
CA ILE A 249 -13.76 -6.30 -27.12
C ILE A 249 -14.63 -5.56 -28.12
N TRP A 250 -14.07 -5.18 -29.25
CA TRP A 250 -14.83 -4.61 -30.36
C TRP A 250 -15.12 -5.70 -31.38
N SER A 251 -16.39 -6.10 -31.48
CA SER A 251 -16.87 -7.22 -32.31
C SER A 251 -17.62 -6.66 -33.52
N ALA A 252 -16.87 -6.34 -34.58
CA ALA A 252 -17.38 -5.85 -35.86
C ALA A 252 -16.27 -5.90 -36.93
N PRO A 253 -16.60 -5.88 -38.24
CA PRO A 253 -15.60 -5.91 -39.31
C PRO A 253 -14.55 -4.79 -39.23
N VAL A 254 -14.95 -3.60 -38.79
CA VAL A 254 -14.10 -2.41 -38.74
C VAL A 254 -13.96 -1.92 -37.29
N LEU A 255 -12.73 -1.60 -36.89
CA LEU A 255 -12.40 -0.96 -35.61
C LEU A 255 -12.38 0.57 -35.78
N PRO A 256 -13.21 1.34 -35.05
CA PRO A 256 -13.10 2.78 -35.03
C PRO A 256 -11.75 3.24 -34.47
N PRO A 257 -11.17 4.33 -35.00
CA PRO A 257 -9.85 4.81 -34.56
C PRO A 257 -9.80 5.17 -33.06
N PHE A 258 -10.91 5.61 -32.46
CA PHE A 258 -10.97 5.88 -31.02
C PHE A 258 -10.98 4.64 -30.12
N GLU A 259 -11.16 3.45 -30.71
CA GLU A 259 -11.08 2.16 -30.01
C GLU A 259 -9.71 1.49 -30.19
N TYR A 260 -8.86 2.04 -31.07
CA TYR A 260 -7.49 1.57 -31.26
C TYR A 260 -6.72 1.61 -29.94
N ARG A 261 -6.11 0.48 -29.59
CA ARG A 261 -5.41 0.25 -28.31
C ARG A 261 -6.28 0.45 -27.07
N ARG A 262 -7.62 0.39 -27.19
CA ARG A 262 -8.58 0.52 -26.07
C ARG A 262 -9.61 -0.60 -26.02
N ALA A 263 -9.61 -1.47 -27.02
CA ALA A 263 -10.42 -2.67 -27.11
C ALA A 263 -9.68 -3.70 -27.98
N TRP A 264 -9.86 -4.98 -27.65
CA TRP A 264 -9.40 -6.04 -28.55
C TRP A 264 -10.34 -6.15 -29.74
N HIS A 265 -9.85 -5.91 -30.95
CA HIS A 265 -10.65 -6.03 -32.16
C HIS A 265 -10.81 -7.49 -32.60
N ILE A 266 -12.07 -7.89 -32.80
CA ILE A 266 -12.45 -9.17 -33.37
C ILE A 266 -13.37 -8.89 -34.56
N ALA A 267 -12.88 -9.21 -35.77
CA ALA A 267 -13.62 -9.03 -37.03
C ALA A 267 -14.73 -10.08 -37.26
N HIS A 268 -15.34 -10.57 -36.18
CA HIS A 268 -16.42 -11.56 -36.20
C HIS A 268 -17.44 -11.23 -35.11
N ASN A 269 -18.68 -11.65 -35.32
CA ASN A 269 -19.71 -11.61 -34.30
C ASN A 269 -19.40 -12.63 -33.21
N LEU A 270 -19.58 -12.25 -31.95
CA LEU A 270 -19.38 -13.12 -30.79
C LEU A 270 -20.72 -13.65 -30.27
N ASP A 271 -20.77 -14.94 -29.98
CA ASP A 271 -21.92 -15.52 -29.30
C ASP A 271 -21.94 -15.07 -27.83
N LEU A 272 -22.81 -14.09 -27.55
CA LEU A 272 -23.02 -13.57 -26.19
C LEU A 272 -23.60 -14.60 -25.22
N LYS A 273 -24.39 -15.57 -25.70
CA LYS A 273 -24.96 -16.62 -24.84
C LYS A 273 -23.83 -17.52 -24.36
N VAL A 274 -22.91 -17.90 -25.25
CA VAL A 274 -21.71 -18.67 -24.90
C VAL A 274 -20.81 -17.89 -23.95
N LEU A 275 -20.52 -16.61 -24.23
CA LEU A 275 -19.73 -15.77 -23.32
C LEU A 275 -20.35 -15.68 -21.93
N LYS A 276 -21.65 -15.41 -21.84
CA LYS A 276 -22.38 -15.33 -20.56
C LYS A 276 -22.39 -16.66 -19.83
N LYS A 277 -22.62 -17.77 -20.54
CA LYS A 277 -22.62 -19.12 -19.95
C LYS A 277 -21.24 -19.46 -19.40
N GLY A 278 -20.19 -19.32 -20.21
CA GLY A 278 -18.80 -19.59 -19.80
C GLY A 278 -18.33 -18.69 -18.66
N ALA A 279 -18.66 -17.40 -18.70
CA ALA A 279 -18.23 -16.43 -17.68
C ALA A 279 -18.74 -16.78 -16.27
N LYS A 280 -19.93 -17.38 -16.15
CA LYS A 280 -20.52 -17.76 -14.86
C LYS A 280 -19.65 -18.75 -14.07
N HIS A 281 -18.97 -19.67 -14.75
CA HIS A 281 -18.13 -20.68 -14.10
C HIS A 281 -16.92 -20.11 -13.35
N PHE A 282 -16.49 -18.90 -13.72
CA PHE A 282 -15.35 -18.23 -13.09
C PHE A 282 -15.74 -17.47 -11.82
N ALA A 283 -17.03 -17.28 -11.54
CA ALA A 283 -17.47 -16.71 -10.26
C ALA A 283 -17.36 -17.75 -9.14
N GLY A 284 -17.05 -17.30 -7.93
CA GLY A 284 -16.77 -18.13 -6.76
C GLY A 284 -15.29 -18.16 -6.37
N THR A 285 -14.98 -18.98 -5.38
CA THR A 285 -13.63 -19.20 -4.86
C THR A 285 -13.04 -20.43 -5.53
N HIS A 286 -11.95 -20.26 -6.27
CA HIS A 286 -11.31 -21.35 -7.03
C HIS A 286 -9.79 -21.27 -6.91
N ASN A 287 -9.12 -22.39 -7.14
CA ASN A 287 -7.70 -22.38 -7.46
C ASN A 287 -7.53 -21.95 -8.94
N PHE A 288 -6.93 -20.79 -9.16
CA PHE A 288 -6.72 -20.19 -10.46
C PHE A 288 -5.30 -20.40 -11.01
N ALA A 289 -4.54 -21.39 -10.51
CA ALA A 289 -3.21 -21.70 -11.05
C ALA A 289 -3.24 -21.98 -12.57
N GLY A 290 -4.27 -22.70 -13.03
CA GLY A 290 -4.61 -22.88 -14.44
C GLY A 290 -4.79 -21.60 -15.25
N PHE A 291 -4.95 -20.45 -14.60
CA PHE A 291 -5.10 -19.12 -15.20
C PHE A 291 -4.02 -18.14 -14.73
N ALA A 292 -2.86 -18.60 -14.27
CA ALA A 292 -1.71 -17.73 -14.01
C ALA A 292 -0.64 -17.93 -15.08
N ALA A 293 0.18 -16.91 -15.32
CA ALA A 293 1.45 -17.07 -16.04
C ALA A 293 2.64 -17.04 -15.05
N ASN A 294 3.71 -17.79 -15.32
CA ASN A 294 5.02 -17.67 -14.68
C ASN A 294 5.07 -17.67 -13.13
N ARG A 295 4.74 -18.80 -12.49
CA ARG A 295 4.95 -18.96 -11.03
C ARG A 295 6.43 -19.10 -10.64
N ALA A 296 7.23 -19.76 -11.49
CA ALA A 296 8.60 -20.18 -11.17
C ALA A 296 9.60 -19.03 -10.92
N LYS A 297 9.36 -17.81 -11.45
CA LYS A 297 10.24 -16.64 -11.18
C LYS A 297 9.88 -15.87 -9.91
N SER A 298 8.71 -16.12 -9.34
CA SER A 298 8.20 -15.43 -8.14
C SER A 298 8.41 -16.23 -6.86
N ALA A 299 8.67 -17.54 -6.96
CA ALA A 299 8.86 -18.44 -5.82
C ALA A 299 10.30 -18.48 -5.26
N GLY A 300 11.18 -17.55 -5.67
CA GLY A 300 12.59 -17.56 -5.25
C GLY A 300 13.32 -16.22 -5.37
N ARG A 301 12.60 -15.10 -5.50
CA ARG A 301 13.20 -13.77 -5.40
C ARG A 301 12.52 -13.01 -4.27
N MET A 302 13.29 -12.72 -3.22
CA MET A 302 13.04 -11.59 -2.34
C MET A 302 12.87 -10.37 -3.24
N ASP A 303 11.65 -9.85 -3.34
CA ASP A 303 11.45 -8.63 -4.08
C ASP A 303 12.17 -7.49 -3.33
N SER A 304 12.80 -6.58 -4.05
CA SER A 304 13.50 -5.42 -3.48
C SER A 304 12.54 -4.38 -2.87
N SER A 305 11.27 -4.75 -2.67
CA SER A 305 10.21 -3.99 -2.02
C SER A 305 9.66 -4.68 -0.76
N GLY A 306 10.31 -5.74 -0.25
CA GLY A 306 9.90 -6.44 0.97
C GLY A 306 8.53 -7.13 0.88
N GLY A 307 8.03 -7.40 -0.32
CA GLY A 307 6.76 -8.10 -0.53
C GLY A 307 6.94 -9.61 -0.59
N GLU A 308 6.35 -10.32 0.37
CA GLU A 308 6.18 -11.77 0.32
C GLU A 308 5.53 -12.21 -1.00
N ALA A 309 5.98 -13.33 -1.55
CA ALA A 309 5.39 -13.96 -2.73
C ALA A 309 3.90 -14.26 -2.47
N GLU A 310 3.03 -14.15 -3.48
CA GLU A 310 1.62 -14.58 -3.33
C GLU A 310 1.58 -16.10 -3.05
N GLU A 311 1.46 -16.48 -1.78
CA GLU A 311 1.54 -17.88 -1.33
C GLU A 311 0.41 -18.74 -1.92
N SER A 312 -0.77 -18.15 -2.14
CA SER A 312 -1.96 -18.86 -2.61
C SER A 312 -2.35 -18.50 -4.05
N THR A 313 -2.69 -19.51 -4.85
CA THR A 313 -3.37 -19.34 -6.16
C THR A 313 -4.90 -19.39 -6.04
N ILE A 314 -5.41 -19.47 -4.81
CA ILE A 314 -6.83 -19.40 -4.53
C ILE A 314 -7.24 -17.94 -4.53
N ARG A 315 -8.27 -17.61 -5.32
CA ARG A 315 -8.87 -16.26 -5.39
C ARG A 315 -10.38 -16.39 -5.40
N THR A 316 -11.06 -15.31 -5.04
CA THR A 316 -12.51 -15.21 -5.13
C THR A 316 -12.89 -14.16 -6.16
N ILE A 317 -13.59 -14.59 -7.20
CA ILE A 317 -14.28 -13.68 -8.12
C ILE A 317 -15.74 -13.61 -7.67
N TYR A 318 -16.15 -12.49 -7.09
CA TYR A 318 -17.52 -12.26 -6.64
C TYR A 318 -18.52 -12.20 -7.79
N SER A 319 -18.13 -11.64 -8.94
CA SER A 319 -19.00 -11.61 -10.11
C SER A 319 -18.22 -11.45 -11.41
N VAL A 320 -18.74 -12.06 -12.48
CA VAL A 320 -18.33 -11.81 -13.86
C VAL A 320 -19.54 -11.36 -14.66
N ARG A 321 -19.51 -10.14 -15.20
CA ARG A 321 -20.63 -9.54 -15.94
C ARG A 321 -20.24 -9.31 -17.41
N VAL A 322 -20.97 -9.95 -18.32
CA VAL A 322 -20.85 -9.72 -19.76
C VAL A 322 -21.97 -8.81 -20.23
N ARG A 323 -21.62 -7.70 -20.87
CA ARG A 323 -22.55 -6.72 -21.45
C ARG A 323 -22.13 -6.39 -22.88
N GLN A 324 -23.08 -5.94 -23.69
CA GLN A 324 -22.83 -5.42 -25.03
C GLN A 324 -23.57 -4.10 -25.22
N LYS A 325 -22.89 -3.13 -25.84
CA LYS A 325 -23.48 -1.88 -26.34
C LYS A 325 -22.98 -1.67 -27.76
N GLY A 326 -23.85 -1.85 -28.74
CA GLY A 326 -23.44 -1.90 -30.15
C GLY A 326 -22.36 -2.98 -30.36
N PRO A 327 -21.29 -2.70 -31.13
CA PRO A 327 -20.17 -3.63 -31.32
C PRO A 327 -19.30 -3.87 -30.08
N CYS A 328 -19.37 -3.03 -29.06
CA CYS A 328 -18.52 -3.13 -27.88
C CYS A 328 -19.09 -4.16 -26.89
N VAL A 329 -18.38 -5.27 -26.73
CA VAL A 329 -18.60 -6.27 -25.68
C VAL A 329 -17.67 -5.97 -24.51
N THR A 330 -18.21 -5.97 -23.30
CA THR A 330 -17.43 -5.78 -22.06
C THR A 330 -17.60 -6.95 -21.12
N ILE A 331 -16.49 -7.43 -20.56
CA ILE A 331 -16.47 -8.46 -19.52
C ILE A 331 -15.87 -7.82 -18.26
N GLU A 332 -16.67 -7.67 -17.22
CA GLU A 332 -16.25 -7.06 -15.96
C GLU A 332 -16.11 -8.10 -14.85
N PHE A 333 -14.97 -8.08 -14.16
CA PHE A 333 -14.61 -8.99 -13.08
C PHE A 333 -14.51 -8.20 -11.78
N ASP A 334 -15.28 -8.59 -10.75
CA ASP A 334 -15.16 -8.08 -9.38
C ASP A 334 -14.61 -9.19 -8.50
N GLY A 335 -13.42 -9.02 -7.92
CA GLY A 335 -12.75 -10.06 -7.12
C GLY A 335 -11.87 -9.50 -6.01
N ASP A 336 -11.42 -10.38 -5.11
CA ASP A 336 -10.53 -10.05 -3.98
C ASP A 336 -9.08 -9.77 -4.43
N GLY A 337 -8.66 -10.39 -5.53
CA GLY A 337 -7.35 -10.24 -6.13
C GLY A 337 -7.27 -11.05 -7.42
N PHE A 338 -6.25 -10.80 -8.22
CA PHE A 338 -6.06 -11.50 -9.50
C PHE A 338 -4.59 -11.84 -9.66
N LEU A 339 -4.31 -13.07 -10.07
CA LEU A 339 -2.96 -13.55 -10.35
C LEU A 339 -2.42 -12.90 -11.64
N TYR A 340 -1.11 -12.99 -11.86
CA TYR A 340 -0.48 -12.48 -13.06
C TYR A 340 -1.11 -13.06 -14.34
N LYS A 341 -1.57 -12.18 -15.23
CA LYS A 341 -2.34 -12.46 -16.46
C LYS A 341 -3.70 -13.14 -16.30
N MET A 342 -4.22 -13.31 -15.08
CA MET A 342 -5.44 -14.09 -14.82
C MET A 342 -6.65 -13.65 -15.60
N VAL A 343 -7.01 -12.37 -15.52
CA VAL A 343 -8.16 -11.83 -16.26
C VAL A 343 -8.00 -12.06 -17.76
N ARG A 344 -6.80 -11.85 -18.31
CA ARG A 344 -6.52 -11.99 -19.75
C ARG A 344 -6.59 -13.45 -20.21
N LEU A 345 -6.13 -14.39 -19.39
CA LEU A 345 -6.21 -15.82 -19.66
C LEU A 345 -7.66 -16.32 -19.62
N ILE A 346 -8.47 -15.83 -18.67
CA ILE A 346 -9.90 -16.12 -18.62
C ILE A 346 -10.60 -15.58 -19.87
N VAL A 347 -10.39 -14.30 -20.20
CA VAL A 347 -11.00 -13.67 -21.38
C VAL A 347 -10.60 -14.38 -22.67
N GLY A 348 -9.33 -14.74 -22.85
CA GLY A 348 -8.88 -15.44 -24.06
C GLY A 348 -9.50 -16.83 -24.21
N SER A 349 -9.67 -17.59 -23.10
CA SER A 349 -10.40 -18.86 -23.13
C SER A 349 -11.88 -18.65 -23.49
N LEU A 350 -12.55 -17.69 -22.84
CA LEU A 350 -13.96 -17.37 -23.13
C LEU A 350 -14.17 -16.98 -24.59
N LEU A 351 -13.24 -16.21 -25.17
CA LEU A 351 -13.32 -15.83 -26.57
C LEU A 351 -13.19 -17.04 -27.50
N LYS A 352 -12.27 -17.97 -27.21
CA LYS A 352 -12.16 -19.21 -27.99
C LYS A 352 -13.45 -20.01 -27.95
N CYS A 353 -14.14 -20.05 -26.81
CA CYS A 353 -15.46 -20.68 -26.71
C CYS A 353 -16.49 -19.95 -27.57
N ALA A 354 -16.56 -18.62 -27.49
CA ALA A 354 -17.49 -17.80 -28.25
C ALA A 354 -17.29 -17.88 -29.77
N LEU A 355 -16.09 -18.25 -30.22
CA LEU A 355 -15.73 -18.49 -31.62
C LEU A 355 -15.87 -19.97 -32.03
N GLY A 356 -16.38 -20.85 -31.17
CA GLY A 356 -16.52 -22.29 -31.43
C GLY A 356 -15.20 -23.07 -31.50
N LYS A 357 -14.09 -22.48 -31.04
CA LYS A 357 -12.73 -23.07 -31.11
C LYS A 357 -12.33 -23.86 -29.85
N MET A 358 -13.20 -23.90 -28.85
CA MET A 358 -12.97 -24.55 -27.55
C MET A 358 -14.32 -24.77 -26.87
N ARG A 359 -14.54 -25.92 -26.21
CA ARG A 359 -15.78 -26.11 -25.42
C ARG A 359 -15.67 -25.38 -24.08
N ILE A 360 -16.80 -25.02 -23.47
CA ILE A 360 -16.80 -24.32 -22.18
C ILE A 360 -16.18 -25.23 -21.12
N GLU A 361 -16.50 -26.52 -21.18
CA GLU A 361 -16.05 -27.55 -20.25
C GLU A 361 -14.51 -27.64 -20.25
N ASP A 362 -13.89 -27.63 -21.43
CA ASP A 362 -12.43 -27.65 -21.59
C ASP A 362 -11.77 -26.38 -21.01
N ALA A 363 -12.42 -25.22 -21.19
CA ALA A 363 -11.94 -23.98 -20.60
C ALA A 363 -12.02 -24.03 -19.06
N THR A 364 -13.13 -24.54 -18.52
CA THR A 364 -13.39 -24.56 -17.07
C THR A 364 -12.69 -25.69 -16.33
N ALA A 365 -12.32 -26.78 -17.01
CA ALA A 365 -11.55 -27.88 -16.43
C ALA A 365 -10.19 -27.44 -15.85
N ARG A 366 -9.71 -26.26 -16.26
CA ARG A 366 -8.50 -25.63 -15.69
C ARG A 366 -8.72 -24.98 -14.33
N LEU A 367 -9.97 -24.74 -13.92
CA LEU A 367 -10.28 -24.32 -12.54
C LEU A 367 -9.98 -25.50 -11.60
N GLY A 368 -9.28 -25.26 -10.52
CA GLY A 368 -8.87 -26.35 -9.60
C GLY A 368 -7.58 -27.05 -10.02
N SER A 369 -7.18 -26.99 -11.30
CA SER A 369 -5.91 -27.57 -11.76
C SER A 369 -4.70 -26.84 -11.18
N ALA A 370 -3.69 -27.61 -10.76
CA ALA A 370 -2.41 -27.10 -10.30
C ALA A 370 -1.47 -26.73 -11.46
N GLU A 371 -1.80 -27.12 -12.70
CA GLU A 371 -0.96 -26.86 -13.87
C GLU A 371 -1.05 -25.41 -14.32
N ILE A 372 0.09 -24.84 -14.69
CA ILE A 372 0.13 -23.46 -15.20
C ILE A 372 -0.47 -23.42 -16.60
N GLY A 373 -1.43 -22.51 -16.80
CA GLY A 373 -2.08 -22.33 -18.08
C GLY A 373 -1.14 -21.82 -19.19
N PRO A 374 -1.37 -22.19 -20.46
CA PRO A 374 -0.51 -21.76 -21.55
C PRO A 374 -0.65 -20.26 -21.79
N ALA A 375 0.45 -19.51 -21.62
CA ALA A 375 0.49 -18.05 -21.72
C ALA A 375 -0.01 -17.49 -23.06
N ARG A 376 0.08 -18.30 -24.14
CA ARG A 376 -0.43 -17.96 -25.49
C ARG A 376 -1.95 -17.75 -25.54
N LEU A 377 -2.69 -18.19 -24.53
CA LEU A 377 -4.13 -17.95 -24.43
C LEU A 377 -4.44 -16.58 -23.84
N ALA A 378 -3.47 -15.82 -23.35
CA ALA A 378 -3.74 -14.51 -22.76
C ALA A 378 -4.23 -13.54 -23.84
N ALA A 379 -5.41 -12.98 -23.62
CA ALA A 379 -5.93 -11.89 -24.44
C ALA A 379 -4.94 -10.69 -24.46
N PRO A 380 -4.93 -9.86 -25.52
CA PRO A 380 -4.13 -8.64 -25.58
C PRO A 380 -4.30 -7.72 -24.36
N ALA A 381 -3.27 -6.94 -24.03
CA ALA A 381 -3.30 -6.06 -22.86
C ALA A 381 -4.21 -4.83 -23.06
N GLU A 382 -4.26 -4.31 -24.28
CA GLU A 382 -4.98 -3.10 -24.69
C GLU A 382 -6.51 -3.12 -24.47
N GLY A 383 -7.09 -4.31 -24.27
CA GLY A 383 -8.49 -4.45 -23.93
C GLY A 383 -8.76 -4.32 -22.43
N LEU A 384 -7.74 -4.42 -21.58
CA LEU A 384 -7.90 -4.55 -20.13
C LEU A 384 -7.73 -3.22 -19.40
N PHE A 385 -8.68 -2.94 -18.50
CA PHE A 385 -8.71 -1.74 -17.66
C PHE A 385 -8.87 -2.16 -16.20
N LEU A 386 -8.00 -1.66 -15.31
CA LEU A 386 -8.32 -1.59 -13.89
C LEU A 386 -9.33 -0.46 -13.66
N VAL A 387 -10.58 -0.80 -13.41
CA VAL A 387 -11.67 0.17 -13.29
C VAL A 387 -11.67 0.84 -11.93
N ARG A 388 -11.49 0.07 -10.85
CA ARG A 388 -11.57 0.59 -9.48
C ARG A 388 -10.97 -0.38 -8.46
N VAL A 389 -10.44 0.17 -7.37
CA VAL A 389 -10.08 -0.55 -6.15
C VAL A 389 -11.03 -0.13 -5.02
N ARG A 390 -11.53 -1.08 -4.23
CA ARG A 390 -12.40 -0.84 -3.06
C ARG A 390 -11.62 -1.17 -1.78
N TYR A 391 -11.79 -0.33 -0.76
CA TYR A 391 -11.13 -0.38 0.55
C TYR A 391 -12.14 -0.58 1.66
#